data_AF-A0A6M3JRS7-F1
#
_entry.id   AF-A0A6M3JRS7-F1
#
_cell.length_a   1.000
_cell.length_b   1.000
_cell.length_c   1.000
_cell.angle_alpha   90.00
_cell.angle_beta   90.00
_cell.angle_gamma   90.00
#
_symmetry.space_group_name_H-M   'P 1'
#
loop_
_entity.id
_entity.type
_entity.pdbx_description
1 polymer ?
#
loop_
_entity_poly.entity_id
_entity_poly.type
_entity_poly.pdbx_seq_one_letter_code
_entity_poly.pdbx_strand_id
1 'polypeptide(L)'
;MSAQWTTGLIAITNASKVVIGNASCDWLNQLTDADVLKVNEDNEVTYTIASVLTATRLLLAANYAGTSGTGLNYIVCRSFTTNRGYWRPLQGDSDWAEIISQETIDKIDTDIQNLSASINMITVSALGSLLPFQQTVINLNASITNLSASTNINASNINALQTNMINANASIANLSASTNINASNINALQTNMINANASIANLSASTNINASNIIALQQATHTEINASIANLSASININASNIIAIIAGNASLDGTAKQSFGIKTDGYCGRLKTTNLSSSRELELPNISGNLVPMAATNYIASPTVTASIVGNASISGQLVGFKKFYTVLGTPFCVPYWNFI
;
A
#
# COMPACT_ATOMS: atom_id res chain seq x y z
N MET A 1 107.52 24.26 39.05
CA MET A 1 107.40 24.09 40.52
C MET A 1 107.11 22.62 40.76
N SER A 2 107.77 21.97 41.72
CA SER A 2 107.48 20.55 42.04
C SER A 2 106.05 20.43 42.57
N ALA A 3 105.32 19.35 42.20
CA ALA A 3 103.95 19.12 42.67
C ALA A 3 103.90 18.79 44.17
N GLN A 4 105.06 18.57 44.78
CA GLN A 4 105.22 18.27 46.20
C GLN A 4 106.05 19.33 46.91
N TRP A 5 105.84 19.43 48.22
CA TRP A 5 106.62 20.24 49.14
C TRP A 5 107.05 19.38 50.32
N THR A 6 108.36 19.29 50.52
CA THR A 6 108.97 18.45 51.56
C THR A 6 109.98 19.24 52.39
N THR A 7 110.03 20.56 52.21
CA THR A 7 111.03 21.41 52.86
C THR A 7 110.66 21.67 54.32
N GLY A 8 111.59 21.37 55.23
CA GLY A 8 111.40 21.56 56.66
C GLY A 8 110.97 20.28 57.39
N LEU A 9 110.70 20.42 58.69
CA LEU A 9 110.27 19.34 59.57
C LEU A 9 109.03 19.78 60.34
N ILE A 10 108.17 18.83 60.71
CA ILE A 10 106.94 19.13 61.43
C ILE A 10 106.89 18.53 62.83
N ALA A 11 106.05 19.13 63.64
CA ALA A 11 105.58 18.63 64.92
C ALA A 11 104.06 18.59 64.88
N ILE A 12 103.50 17.46 65.28
CA ILE A 12 102.06 17.22 65.27
C ILE A 12 101.71 16.32 66.46
N THR A 13 100.57 16.57 67.07
CA THR A 13 100.08 15.81 68.22
C THR A 13 98.88 15.00 67.76
N ASN A 14 98.82 13.73 68.19
CA ASN A 14 97.64 12.88 68.02
C ASN A 14 96.38 13.61 68.49
N ALA A 15 95.29 13.43 67.75
CA ALA A 15 94.00 14.08 67.94
C ALA A 15 94.00 15.62 67.76
N SER A 16 95.10 16.22 67.31
CA SER A 16 95.17 17.65 66.99
C SER A 16 94.95 17.90 65.50
N LYS A 17 94.29 19.02 65.17
CA LYS A 17 94.28 19.55 63.79
C LYS A 17 95.50 20.40 63.47
N VAL A 18 96.25 20.80 64.48
CA VAL A 18 97.35 21.77 64.35
C VAL A 18 98.64 21.04 64.02
N VAL A 19 99.27 21.50 62.94
CA VAL A 19 100.62 21.08 62.54
C VAL A 19 101.55 22.27 62.65
N ILE A 20 102.71 22.06 63.27
CA ILE A 20 103.72 23.10 63.52
C ILE A 20 104.98 22.74 62.74
N GLY A 21 105.35 23.57 61.78
CA GLY A 21 106.58 23.46 61.02
C GLY A 21 107.77 24.09 61.74
N ASN A 22 108.98 23.70 61.35
CA ASN A 22 110.19 24.43 61.70
C ASN A 22 110.35 25.68 60.82
N ALA A 23 111.38 26.50 61.10
CA ALA A 23 111.61 27.77 60.40
C ALA A 23 111.79 27.63 58.87
N SER A 24 112.04 26.43 58.36
CA SER A 24 112.29 26.17 56.93
C SER A 24 111.02 25.83 56.13
N CYS A 25 109.85 25.73 56.76
CA CYS A 25 108.63 25.23 56.12
C CYS A 25 107.97 26.21 55.11
N ASP A 26 108.10 27.53 55.31
CA ASP A 26 107.53 28.61 54.47
C ASP A 26 106.10 28.37 53.90
N TRP A 27 105.21 27.75 54.67
CA TRP A 27 103.93 27.24 54.16
C TRP A 27 102.99 28.31 53.62
N LEU A 28 103.03 29.52 54.18
CA LEU A 28 102.15 30.62 53.78
C LEU A 28 102.34 31.02 52.31
N ASN A 29 103.55 30.85 51.79
CA ASN A 29 103.89 31.19 50.41
C ASN A 29 103.81 29.99 49.46
N GLN A 30 103.64 28.78 50.01
CA GLN A 30 103.89 27.54 49.28
C GLN A 30 102.68 26.62 49.22
N LEU A 31 101.73 26.72 50.16
CA LEU A 31 100.61 25.79 50.32
C LEU A 31 99.25 26.48 50.20
N THR A 32 98.22 25.72 49.86
CA THR A 32 96.80 26.15 49.82
C THR A 32 95.90 25.28 50.71
N ASP A 33 94.63 25.69 50.88
CA ASP A 33 93.59 24.96 51.64
C ASP A 33 92.93 23.81 50.86
N ALA A 34 93.49 23.42 49.72
CA ALA A 34 93.12 22.22 48.97
C ALA A 34 94.25 21.18 48.90
N ASP A 35 95.41 21.50 49.49
CA ASP A 35 96.59 20.66 49.47
C ASP A 35 96.46 19.50 50.46
N VAL A 36 97.17 18.41 50.20
CA VAL A 36 97.10 17.19 51.01
C VAL A 36 98.44 16.92 51.68
N LEU A 37 98.43 16.86 53.01
CA LEU A 37 99.57 16.52 53.86
C LEU A 37 99.63 15.02 54.10
N LYS A 38 100.80 14.44 53.94
CA LYS A 38 101.19 13.12 54.45
C LYS A 38 102.36 13.29 55.41
N VAL A 39 102.31 12.61 56.55
CA VAL A 39 103.43 12.53 57.50
C VAL A 39 104.17 11.22 57.24
N ASN A 40 105.49 11.28 57.05
CA ASN A 40 106.27 10.08 56.79
C ASN A 40 106.28 9.17 58.03
N GLU A 41 106.24 7.86 57.80
CA GLU A 41 106.22 6.81 58.84
C GLU A 41 104.90 6.69 59.64
N ASP A 42 103.85 7.42 59.26
CA ASP A 42 102.53 7.38 59.93
C ASP A 42 101.48 6.58 59.12
N ASN A 43 101.77 5.29 58.87
CA ASN A 43 100.85 4.32 58.24
C ASN A 43 100.22 4.76 56.91
N GLU A 44 100.84 5.70 56.18
CA GLU A 44 100.36 6.10 54.86
C GLU A 44 98.91 6.63 54.91
N VAL A 45 98.67 7.60 55.80
CA VAL A 45 97.41 8.35 55.88
C VAL A 45 97.63 9.78 55.38
N THR A 46 96.77 10.21 54.47
CA THR A 46 96.69 11.60 53.99
C THR A 46 95.70 12.45 54.79
N TYR A 47 95.96 13.75 54.85
CA TYR A 47 95.09 14.73 55.49
C TYR A 47 94.99 15.98 54.63
N THR A 48 93.78 16.35 54.22
CA THR A 48 93.55 17.64 53.55
C THR A 48 93.85 18.80 54.50
N ILE A 49 94.60 19.78 54.02
CA ILE A 49 94.87 21.02 54.74
C ILE A 49 93.60 21.87 54.68
N ALA A 50 93.00 22.18 55.82
CA ALA A 50 91.83 23.05 55.88
C ALA A 50 92.18 24.54 55.81
N SER A 51 93.36 24.94 56.29
CA SER A 51 93.85 26.31 56.18
C SER A 51 95.34 26.39 56.52
N VAL A 52 96.06 27.30 55.87
CA VAL A 52 97.43 27.66 56.22
C VAL A 52 97.41 28.94 57.05
N LEU A 53 97.85 28.87 58.32
CA LEU A 53 97.72 29.98 59.26
C LEU A 53 98.94 30.91 59.25
N THR A 54 100.13 30.33 59.16
CA THR A 54 101.41 31.06 59.13
C THR A 54 102.44 30.27 58.31
N ALA A 55 103.63 30.84 58.09
CA ALA A 55 104.75 30.17 57.43
C ALA A 55 105.15 28.83 58.09
N THR A 56 104.77 28.60 59.35
CA THR A 56 105.15 27.41 60.12
C THR A 56 103.96 26.80 60.86
N ARG A 57 102.72 27.11 60.48
CA ARG A 57 101.54 26.56 61.15
C ARG A 57 100.38 26.39 60.19
N LEU A 58 99.78 25.20 60.16
CA LEU A 58 98.59 24.88 59.36
C LEU A 58 97.57 24.11 60.20
N LEU A 59 96.33 24.06 59.69
CA LEU A 59 95.24 23.26 60.22
C LEU A 59 94.82 22.19 59.22
N LEU A 60 94.57 20.98 59.71
CA LEU A 60 94.02 19.87 58.96
C LEU A 60 92.49 19.87 58.99
N ALA A 61 91.85 19.34 57.96
CA ALA A 61 90.39 19.19 57.87
C ALA A 61 89.86 18.19 58.92
N ALA A 62 90.58 17.08 59.12
CA ALA A 62 90.34 16.10 60.15
C ALA A 62 91.40 16.17 61.26
N ASN A 63 91.11 15.60 62.44
CA ASN A 63 92.11 15.44 63.49
C ASN A 63 93.18 14.46 63.03
N TYR A 64 94.45 14.73 63.32
CA TYR A 64 95.54 13.81 63.04
C TYR A 64 95.37 12.52 63.87
N ALA A 65 95.24 11.39 63.19
CA ALA A 65 95.04 10.09 63.82
C ALA A 65 96.36 9.38 64.16
N GLY A 66 97.48 9.90 63.66
CA GLY A 66 98.80 9.33 63.80
C GLY A 66 99.48 9.49 65.15
N THR A 67 100.68 8.93 65.26
CA THR A 67 101.49 9.05 66.48
C THR A 67 102.05 10.46 66.64
N SER A 68 101.91 11.04 67.84
CA SER A 68 102.49 12.36 68.15
C SER A 68 104.01 12.35 67.95
N GLY A 69 104.56 13.38 67.33
CA GLY A 69 106.00 13.48 67.12
C GLY A 69 106.47 14.90 66.80
N THR A 70 107.79 15.07 66.89
CA THR A 70 108.49 16.33 66.57
C THR A 70 109.67 16.03 65.67
N GLY A 71 109.96 16.91 64.71
CA GLY A 71 111.06 16.69 63.76
C GLY A 71 110.71 15.66 62.68
N LEU A 72 109.42 15.45 62.41
CA LEU A 72 108.95 14.46 61.44
C LEU A 72 109.14 14.98 60.02
N ASN A 73 109.52 14.07 59.12
CA ASN A 73 109.48 14.32 57.70
C ASN A 73 108.04 14.29 57.20
N TYR A 74 107.75 15.04 56.15
CA TYR A 74 106.41 15.15 55.61
C TYR A 74 106.45 15.43 54.12
N ILE A 75 105.33 15.19 53.46
CA ILE A 75 105.11 15.51 52.06
C ILE A 75 103.77 16.24 51.98
N VAL A 76 103.76 17.46 51.47
CA VAL A 76 102.52 18.12 51.04
C VAL A 76 102.42 18.05 49.53
N CYS A 77 101.32 17.53 49.04
CA CYS A 77 100.97 17.53 47.63
C CYS A 77 100.17 18.81 47.33
N ARG A 78 100.73 19.69 46.48
CA ARG A 78 100.30 21.10 46.32
C ARG A 78 99.50 21.42 45.07
N SER A 79 99.82 20.77 43.96
CA SER A 79 99.25 21.17 42.67
C SER A 79 99.35 20.05 41.67
N PHE A 80 98.23 19.72 41.04
CA PHE A 80 98.20 18.85 39.88
C PHE A 80 97.45 19.47 38.72
N THR A 81 97.91 19.11 37.52
CA THR A 81 97.13 19.15 36.29
C THR A 81 95.98 18.14 36.43
N THR A 82 94.82 18.61 36.87
CA THR A 82 93.63 17.75 36.97
C THR A 82 93.24 17.25 35.58
N ASN A 83 92.99 15.95 35.44
CA ASN A 83 92.31 15.40 34.27
C ASN A 83 90.90 15.00 34.71
N ARG A 84 89.89 15.80 34.36
CA ARG A 84 88.48 15.58 34.75
C ARG A 84 88.25 15.51 36.27
N GLY A 85 89.06 16.24 37.05
CA GLY A 85 88.89 16.32 38.51
C GLY A 85 89.54 15.18 39.32
N TYR A 86 90.36 14.33 38.70
CA TYR A 86 91.12 13.25 39.36
C TYR A 86 92.61 13.62 39.51
N TRP A 87 93.29 13.04 40.51
CA TRP A 87 94.71 13.27 40.75
C TRP A 87 95.55 12.57 39.68
N ARG A 88 96.59 13.27 39.17
CA ARG A 88 97.47 12.75 38.13
C ARG A 88 98.94 12.96 38.51
N PRO A 89 99.67 11.90 38.89
CA PRO A 89 101.11 11.94 39.11
C PRO A 89 101.91 12.51 37.92
N LEU A 90 102.96 13.29 38.18
CA LEU A 90 103.91 13.78 37.17
C LEU A 90 105.29 13.14 37.37
N GLN A 91 106.16 13.28 36.37
CA GLN A 91 107.51 12.76 36.47
C GLN A 91 108.29 13.50 37.57
N GLY A 92 108.80 12.76 38.55
CA GLY A 92 109.71 13.27 39.58
C GLY A 92 109.09 13.50 40.95
N ASP A 93 107.78 13.35 41.12
CA ASP A 93 107.21 13.33 42.46
C ASP A 93 107.27 11.92 43.08
N SER A 94 107.05 11.84 44.38
CA SER A 94 107.30 10.66 45.22
C SER A 94 105.99 10.09 45.79
N ASP A 95 106.00 8.84 46.24
CA ASP A 95 104.92 8.29 47.08
C ASP A 95 103.53 8.19 46.40
N TRP A 96 103.53 7.62 45.18
CA TRP A 96 102.37 7.62 44.30
C TRP A 96 101.26 6.63 44.63
N ALA A 97 101.59 5.53 45.29
CA ALA A 97 100.66 4.43 45.50
C ALA A 97 99.42 4.88 46.28
N GLU A 98 99.61 5.71 47.30
CA GLU A 98 98.56 6.21 48.19
C GLU A 98 97.69 7.27 47.51
N ILE A 99 98.29 8.25 46.85
CA ILE A 99 97.58 9.31 46.12
C ILE A 99 96.73 8.71 44.99
N ILE A 100 97.24 7.69 44.29
CA ILE A 100 96.48 7.00 43.24
C ILE A 100 95.34 6.19 43.85
N SER A 101 95.58 5.45 44.94
CA SER A 101 94.54 4.60 45.55
C SER A 101 93.45 5.40 46.25
N GLN A 102 93.79 6.20 47.25
CA GLN A 102 92.81 6.84 48.14
C GLN A 102 92.16 8.08 47.49
N GLU A 103 92.91 8.88 46.74
CA GLU A 103 92.40 10.16 46.24
C GLU A 103 91.87 10.09 44.80
N THR A 104 92.32 9.10 44.02
CA THR A 104 91.87 8.92 42.62
C THR A 104 90.95 7.72 42.46
N ILE A 105 91.37 6.53 42.86
CA ILE A 105 90.57 5.31 42.66
C ILE A 105 89.29 5.37 43.49
N ASP A 106 89.33 5.74 44.78
CA ASP A 106 88.11 5.84 45.59
C ASP A 106 87.13 6.90 45.07
N LYS A 107 87.66 8.00 44.51
CA LYS A 107 86.86 9.04 43.87
C LYS A 107 86.21 8.50 42.58
N ILE A 108 86.96 7.77 41.76
CA ILE A 108 86.45 7.11 40.55
C ILE A 108 85.35 6.12 40.94
N ASP A 109 85.55 5.30 41.96
CA ASP A 109 84.57 4.32 42.42
C ASP A 109 83.30 5.00 42.94
N THR A 110 83.44 6.11 43.67
CA THR A 110 82.30 6.93 44.11
C THR A 110 81.53 7.51 42.92
N ASP A 111 82.23 8.08 41.94
CA ASP A 111 81.61 8.66 40.74
C ASP A 111 80.94 7.58 39.87
N ILE A 112 81.53 6.38 39.77
CA ILE A 112 80.92 5.21 39.10
C ILE A 112 79.65 4.75 39.83
N GLN A 113 79.67 4.69 41.16
CA GLN A 113 78.48 4.33 41.94
C GLN A 113 77.35 5.34 41.73
N ASN A 114 77.67 6.64 41.75
CA ASN A 114 76.71 7.72 41.49
C ASN A 114 76.14 7.64 40.06
N LEU A 115 76.99 7.35 39.08
CA LEU A 115 76.56 7.15 37.70
C LEU A 115 75.64 5.93 37.56
N SER A 116 76.00 4.81 38.20
CA SER A 116 75.18 3.59 38.21
C SER A 116 73.81 3.83 38.85
N ALA A 117 73.75 4.55 39.97
CA ALA A 117 72.49 4.94 40.60
C ALA A 117 71.64 5.85 39.69
N SER A 118 72.28 6.81 39.02
CA SER A 118 71.61 7.70 38.06
C SER A 118 71.06 6.95 36.86
N ILE A 119 71.81 6.00 36.31
CA ILE A 119 71.36 5.12 35.22
C ILE A 119 70.16 4.29 35.67
N ASN A 120 70.22 3.65 36.84
CA ASN A 120 69.12 2.85 37.36
C ASN A 120 67.84 3.67 37.55
N MET A 121 67.96 4.89 38.08
CA MET A 121 66.85 5.85 38.19
C MET A 121 66.23 6.18 36.82
N ILE A 122 67.06 6.44 35.81
CA ILE A 122 66.59 6.70 34.45
C ILE A 122 65.89 5.47 33.88
N THR A 123 66.46 4.28 34.05
CA THR A 123 65.88 3.03 33.55
C THR A 123 64.52 2.75 34.20
N VAL A 124 64.40 2.87 35.52
CA VAL A 124 63.15 2.65 36.26
C VAL A 124 62.08 3.68 35.87
N SER A 125 62.42 4.96 35.79
CA SER A 125 61.46 6.02 35.42
C SER A 125 61.01 5.91 33.96
N ALA A 126 61.93 5.63 33.03
CA ALA A 126 61.61 5.43 31.62
C ALA A 126 60.69 4.22 31.44
N LEU A 127 61.02 3.07 32.02
CA LEU A 127 60.18 1.86 31.96
C LEU A 127 58.81 2.08 32.63
N GLY A 128 58.78 2.74 33.78
CA GLY A 128 57.54 3.03 34.51
C GLY A 128 56.57 3.92 33.73
N SER A 129 57.08 4.82 32.89
CA SER A 129 56.24 5.68 32.03
C SER A 129 55.85 5.04 30.69
N LEU A 130 56.70 4.15 30.15
CA LEU A 130 56.48 3.53 28.85
C LEU A 130 55.38 2.46 28.89
N LEU A 131 55.32 1.67 29.96
CA LEU A 131 54.35 0.57 30.08
C LEU A 131 52.88 1.07 30.05
N PRO A 132 52.47 2.10 30.82
CA PRO A 132 51.12 2.66 30.73
C PRO A 132 50.79 3.23 29.35
N PHE A 133 51.78 3.84 28.69
CA PHE A 133 51.61 4.35 27.33
C PHE A 133 51.35 3.21 26.34
N GLN A 134 52.14 2.13 26.41
CA GLN A 134 51.93 0.93 25.59
C GLN A 134 50.54 0.33 25.81
N GLN A 135 50.10 0.23 27.07
CA GLN A 135 48.76 -0.28 27.39
C GLN A 135 47.65 0.61 26.80
N THR A 136 47.83 1.93 26.85
CA THR A 136 46.89 2.88 26.27
C THR A 136 46.79 2.69 24.76
N VAL A 137 47.92 2.53 24.07
CA VAL A 137 47.95 2.26 22.62
C VAL A 137 47.23 0.95 22.27
N ILE A 138 47.43 -0.12 23.06
CA ILE A 138 46.72 -1.40 22.86
C ILE A 138 45.20 -1.20 22.99
N ASN A 139 44.76 -0.48 24.02
CA ASN A 139 43.33 -0.24 24.26
C ASN A 139 42.70 0.61 23.14
N LEU A 140 43.44 1.61 22.64
CA LEU A 140 43.02 2.43 21.50
C LEU A 140 42.89 1.60 20.23
N ASN A 141 43.86 0.72 19.94
CA ASN A 141 43.81 -0.15 18.77
C ASN A 141 42.62 -1.13 18.80
N ALA A 142 42.31 -1.69 19.98
CA ALA A 142 41.12 -2.52 20.15
C ALA A 142 39.83 -1.71 19.89
N SER A 143 39.76 -0.49 20.40
CA SER A 143 38.60 0.40 20.21
C SER A 143 38.40 0.79 18.74
N ILE A 144 39.48 1.11 18.03
CA ILE A 144 39.47 1.41 16.59
C ILE A 144 38.99 0.20 15.78
N THR A 145 39.45 -1.01 16.15
CA THR A 145 39.03 -2.26 15.49
C THR A 145 37.52 -2.49 15.64
N ASN A 146 36.99 -2.29 16.85
CA ASN A 146 35.55 -2.42 17.12
C ASN A 146 34.72 -1.37 16.36
N LEU A 147 35.18 -0.12 16.32
CA LEU A 147 34.51 0.95 15.57
C LEU A 147 34.49 0.67 14.07
N SER A 148 35.60 0.17 13.52
CA SER A 148 35.69 -0.23 12.11
C SER A 148 34.70 -1.35 11.78
N ALA A 149 34.60 -2.38 12.62
CA ALA A 149 33.64 -3.46 12.46
C ALA A 149 32.19 -2.97 12.48
N SER A 150 31.84 -2.10 13.45
CA SER A 150 30.50 -1.50 13.54
C SER A 150 30.17 -0.64 12.31
N THR A 151 31.14 0.13 11.82
CA THR A 151 30.98 0.95 10.62
C THR A 151 30.68 0.09 9.38
N ASN A 152 31.37 -1.04 9.22
CA ASN A 152 31.14 -1.96 8.11
C ASN A 152 29.75 -2.62 8.17
N ILE A 153 29.29 -3.00 9.37
CA ILE A 153 27.92 -3.53 9.57
C ILE A 153 26.88 -2.48 9.19
N ASN A 154 27.06 -1.24 9.65
CA ASN A 154 26.14 -0.15 9.32
C ASN A 154 26.09 0.13 7.81
N ALA A 155 27.24 0.10 7.12
CA ALA A 155 27.29 0.24 5.67
C ALA A 155 26.51 -0.89 4.96
N SER A 156 26.66 -2.13 5.41
CA SER A 156 25.90 -3.27 4.87
C SER A 156 24.39 -3.10 5.08
N ASN A 157 23.97 -2.68 6.28
CA ASN A 157 22.56 -2.42 6.59
C ASN A 157 21.97 -1.30 5.74
N ILE A 158 22.72 -0.21 5.53
CA ILE A 158 22.31 0.91 4.68
C ILE A 158 22.09 0.43 3.24
N ASN A 159 23.01 -0.37 2.69
CA ASN A 159 22.86 -0.92 1.34
C ASN A 159 21.61 -1.81 1.22
N ALA A 160 21.33 -2.65 2.23
CA ALA A 160 20.13 -3.49 2.24
C ALA A 160 18.84 -2.65 2.29
N LEU A 161 18.82 -1.60 3.10
CA LEU A 161 17.69 -0.67 3.19
C LEU A 161 17.47 0.09 1.87
N GLN A 162 18.54 0.50 1.20
CA GLN A 162 18.46 1.14 -0.12
C GLN A 162 17.84 0.21 -1.17
N THR A 163 18.25 -1.05 -1.22
CA THR A 163 17.64 -2.05 -2.13
C THR A 163 16.15 -2.24 -1.82
N ASN A 164 15.78 -2.35 -0.54
CA ASN A 164 14.37 -2.49 -0.16
C ASN A 164 13.53 -1.27 -0.58
N MET A 165 14.09 -0.06 -0.45
CA MET A 165 13.42 1.18 -0.85
C MET A 165 13.21 1.26 -2.37
N ILE A 166 14.20 0.82 -3.16
CA ILE A 166 14.08 0.74 -4.63
C ILE A 166 12.94 -0.21 -5.01
N ASN A 167 12.89 -1.39 -4.39
CA ASN A 167 11.84 -2.38 -4.67
C ASN A 167 10.44 -1.85 -4.30
N ALA A 168 10.30 -1.22 -3.13
CA ALA A 168 9.05 -0.61 -2.70
C ALA A 168 8.58 0.48 -3.68
N ASN A 169 9.50 1.33 -4.14
CA ASN A 169 9.18 2.36 -5.13
C ASN A 169 8.72 1.78 -6.47
N ALA A 170 9.34 0.68 -6.93
CA ALA A 170 8.89 -0.02 -8.13
C ALA A 170 7.47 -0.61 -7.97
N SER A 171 7.18 -1.22 -6.81
CA SER A 171 5.82 -1.70 -6.50
C SER A 171 4.78 -0.58 -6.48
N ILE A 172 5.11 0.57 -5.88
CA ILE A 172 4.23 1.75 -5.86
C ILE A 172 3.95 2.25 -7.28
N ALA A 173 4.97 2.32 -8.14
CA ALA A 173 4.81 2.73 -9.53
C ALA A 173 3.85 1.79 -10.30
N ASN A 174 4.00 0.46 -10.10
CA ASN A 174 3.12 -0.53 -10.71
C ASN A 174 1.67 -0.41 -10.23
N LEU A 175 1.46 -0.21 -8.92
CA LEU A 175 0.13 0.00 -8.35
C LEU A 175 -0.53 1.28 -8.88
N SER A 176 0.24 2.36 -9.01
CA SER A 176 -0.23 3.62 -9.60
C SER A 176 -0.68 3.43 -11.05
N ALA A 177 0.11 2.74 -11.87
CA ALA A 177 -0.25 2.42 -13.25
C ALA A 177 -1.54 1.58 -13.35
N SER A 178 -1.67 0.54 -12.52
CA SER A 178 -2.88 -0.30 -12.48
C SER A 178 -4.13 0.50 -12.05
N THR A 179 -3.97 1.42 -11.09
CA THR A 179 -5.06 2.30 -10.64
C THR A 179 -5.56 3.20 -11.77
N ASN A 180 -4.64 3.77 -12.57
CA ASN A 180 -4.99 4.61 -13.72
C ASN A 180 -5.72 3.84 -14.83
N ILE A 181 -5.31 2.59 -15.08
CA ILE A 181 -6.00 1.70 -16.02
C ILE A 181 -7.43 1.42 -15.53
N ASN A 182 -7.59 1.08 -14.25
CA ASN A 182 -8.90 0.81 -13.67
C ASN A 182 -9.80 2.04 -13.72
N ALA A 183 -9.27 3.24 -13.45
CA ALA A 183 -10.03 4.49 -13.57
C ALA A 183 -10.52 4.72 -15.01
N SER A 184 -9.67 4.46 -16.01
CA SER A 184 -10.03 4.57 -17.43
C SER A 184 -11.13 3.57 -17.82
N ASN A 185 -11.01 2.32 -17.36
CA ASN A 185 -12.02 1.29 -17.58
C ASN A 185 -13.38 1.64 -16.95
N ILE A 186 -13.37 2.19 -15.73
CA ILE A 186 -14.59 2.66 -15.05
C ILE A 186 -15.27 3.76 -15.86
N ASN A 187 -14.52 4.75 -16.36
CA ASN A 187 -15.07 5.83 -17.18
C ASN A 187 -15.69 5.30 -18.49
N ALA A 188 -15.05 4.32 -19.13
CA ALA A 188 -15.59 3.67 -20.33
C ALA A 188 -16.90 2.92 -20.03
N LEU A 189 -16.95 2.17 -18.93
CA LEU A 189 -18.15 1.47 -18.49
C LEU A 189 -19.30 2.44 -18.15
N GLN A 190 -19.01 3.56 -17.50
CA GLN A 190 -20.00 4.62 -17.21
C GLN A 190 -20.58 5.20 -18.50
N THR A 191 -19.72 5.48 -19.50
CA THR A 191 -20.16 5.97 -20.81
C THR A 191 -21.09 4.96 -21.50
N ASN A 192 -20.73 3.67 -21.49
CA ASN A 192 -21.56 2.61 -22.05
C ASN A 192 -22.93 2.50 -21.34
N MET A 193 -22.95 2.65 -20.02
CA MET A 193 -24.18 2.62 -19.23
C MET A 193 -25.11 3.80 -19.56
N ILE A 194 -24.56 5.00 -19.73
CA ILE A 194 -25.31 6.19 -20.17
C ILE A 194 -25.95 5.93 -21.54
N ASN A 195 -25.19 5.39 -22.50
CA ASN A 195 -25.70 5.09 -23.84
C ASN A 195 -26.79 4.01 -23.83
N ALA A 196 -26.62 2.97 -23.00
CA ALA A 196 -27.63 1.92 -22.82
C ALA A 196 -28.93 2.49 -22.22
N ASN A 197 -28.82 3.35 -21.20
CA ASN A 197 -29.98 4.01 -20.58
C ASN A 197 -30.73 4.92 -21.57
N ALA A 198 -29.99 5.69 -22.39
CA ALA A 198 -30.60 6.50 -23.45
C ALA A 198 -31.35 5.62 -24.48
N SER A 199 -30.77 4.48 -24.85
CA SER A 199 -31.41 3.51 -25.75
C SER A 199 -32.69 2.94 -25.13
N ILE A 200 -32.65 2.52 -23.86
CA ILE A 200 -33.81 2.01 -23.13
C ILE A 200 -34.94 3.06 -23.10
N ALA A 201 -34.62 4.33 -22.83
CA ALA A 201 -35.59 5.42 -22.84
C ALA A 201 -36.26 5.58 -24.22
N ASN A 202 -35.48 5.52 -25.30
CA ASN A 202 -36.00 5.60 -26.67
C ASN A 202 -36.91 4.41 -27.03
N LEU A 203 -36.53 3.19 -26.62
CA LEU A 203 -37.37 2.00 -26.81
C LEU A 203 -38.68 2.10 -26.02
N SER A 204 -38.63 2.59 -24.78
CA SER A 204 -39.82 2.79 -23.95
C SER A 204 -40.78 3.81 -24.59
N ALA A 205 -40.26 4.93 -25.07
CA ALA A 205 -41.05 5.93 -25.79
C ALA A 205 -41.71 5.36 -27.06
N SER A 206 -40.95 4.64 -27.88
CA SER A 206 -41.46 3.97 -29.09
C SER A 206 -42.55 2.96 -28.76
N THR A 207 -42.38 2.20 -27.68
CA THR A 207 -43.37 1.22 -27.22
C THR A 207 -44.68 1.89 -26.82
N ASN A 208 -44.63 3.01 -26.09
CA ASN A 208 -45.82 3.78 -25.70
C ASN A 208 -46.54 4.40 -26.90
N ILE A 209 -45.79 4.89 -27.89
CA ILE A 209 -46.37 5.38 -29.15
C ILE A 209 -47.09 4.25 -29.88
N ASN A 210 -46.45 3.09 -30.03
CA ASN A 210 -47.06 1.93 -30.68
C ASN A 210 -48.32 1.46 -29.94
N ALA A 211 -48.30 1.42 -28.61
CA ALA A 211 -49.49 1.10 -27.81
C ALA A 211 -50.64 2.09 -28.06
N SER A 212 -50.34 3.39 -28.13
CA SER A 212 -51.34 4.42 -28.43
C SER A 212 -51.91 4.29 -29.85
N ASN A 213 -51.06 4.01 -30.84
CA ASN A 213 -51.47 3.77 -32.23
C ASN A 213 -52.37 2.54 -32.34
N ILE A 214 -52.05 1.45 -31.63
CA ILE A 214 -52.88 0.24 -31.58
C ILE A 214 -54.27 0.58 -31.02
N ILE A 215 -54.34 1.30 -29.90
CA ILE A 215 -55.62 1.72 -29.30
C ILE A 215 -56.42 2.58 -30.30
N ALA A 216 -55.79 3.56 -30.94
CA ALA A 216 -56.44 4.45 -31.89
C ALA A 216 -56.98 3.69 -33.11
N LEU A 217 -56.20 2.76 -33.67
CA LEU A 217 -56.63 1.89 -34.77
C LEU A 217 -57.81 1.01 -34.36
N GLN A 218 -57.74 0.37 -33.19
CA GLN A 218 -58.83 -0.46 -32.67
C GLN A 218 -60.13 0.34 -32.49
N GLN A 219 -60.05 1.56 -31.97
CA GLN A 219 -61.21 2.45 -31.80
C GLN A 219 -61.80 2.90 -33.14
N ALA A 220 -60.96 3.31 -34.10
CA ALA A 220 -61.40 3.71 -35.43
C ALA A 220 -62.11 2.55 -36.15
N THR A 221 -61.46 1.38 -36.20
CA THR A 221 -62.03 0.18 -36.84
C THR A 221 -63.33 -0.29 -36.16
N HIS A 222 -63.39 -0.32 -34.83
CA HIS A 222 -64.64 -0.67 -34.13
C HIS A 222 -65.76 0.32 -34.43
N THR A 223 -65.46 1.62 -34.51
CA THR A 223 -66.46 2.65 -34.82
C THR A 223 -67.02 2.48 -36.23
N GLU A 224 -66.16 2.26 -37.23
CA GLU A 224 -66.58 2.04 -38.62
C GLU A 224 -67.40 0.74 -38.79
N ILE A 225 -66.98 -0.34 -38.13
CA ILE A 225 -67.72 -1.61 -38.15
C ILE A 225 -69.09 -1.43 -37.49
N ASN A 226 -69.16 -0.76 -36.33
CA ASN A 226 -70.43 -0.52 -35.65
C ASN A 226 -71.37 0.35 -36.47
N ALA A 227 -70.87 1.39 -37.13
CA ALA A 227 -71.67 2.20 -38.06
C ALA A 227 -72.19 1.37 -39.24
N SER A 228 -71.35 0.50 -39.81
CA SER A 228 -71.74 -0.41 -40.88
C SER A 228 -72.81 -1.42 -40.44
N ILE A 229 -72.67 -2.00 -39.24
CA ILE A 229 -73.67 -2.89 -38.64
C ILE A 229 -74.99 -2.15 -38.40
N ALA A 230 -74.95 -0.92 -37.91
CA ALA A 230 -76.15 -0.10 -37.70
C ALA A 230 -76.88 0.18 -39.02
N ASN A 231 -76.15 0.56 -40.07
CA ASN A 231 -76.70 0.79 -41.41
C ASN A 231 -77.34 -0.48 -42.01
N LEU A 232 -76.67 -1.63 -41.87
CA LEU A 232 -77.21 -2.92 -42.32
C LEU A 232 -78.48 -3.29 -41.54
N SER A 233 -78.47 -3.10 -40.22
CA SER A 233 -79.63 -3.36 -39.36
C SER A 233 -80.83 -2.49 -39.75
N ALA A 234 -80.60 -1.20 -40.05
CA ALA A 234 -81.64 -0.30 -40.55
C ALA A 234 -82.21 -0.78 -41.89
N SER A 235 -81.35 -1.21 -42.81
CA SER A 235 -81.74 -1.73 -44.13
C SER A 235 -82.57 -3.01 -44.02
N ILE A 236 -82.20 -3.94 -43.12
CA ILE A 236 -82.96 -5.15 -42.82
C ILE A 236 -84.36 -4.79 -42.28
N ASN A 237 -84.45 -3.84 -41.36
CA ASN A 237 -85.74 -3.41 -40.79
C ASN A 237 -86.67 -2.77 -41.83
N ILE A 238 -86.12 -1.96 -42.76
CA ILE A 238 -86.86 -1.41 -43.90
C ILE A 238 -87.39 -2.55 -44.78
N ASN A 239 -86.51 -3.49 -45.15
CA ASN A 239 -86.89 -4.63 -45.98
C ASN A 239 -87.97 -5.50 -45.31
N ALA A 240 -87.84 -5.76 -44.00
CA ALA A 240 -88.85 -6.48 -43.23
C ALA A 240 -90.21 -5.76 -43.26
N SER A 241 -90.21 -4.43 -43.10
CA SER A 241 -91.43 -3.60 -43.17
C SER A 241 -92.07 -3.63 -44.56
N ASN A 242 -91.25 -3.54 -45.62
CA ASN A 242 -91.71 -3.66 -47.01
C ASN A 242 -92.34 -5.03 -47.28
N ILE A 243 -91.73 -6.12 -46.81
CA ILE A 243 -92.29 -7.47 -46.93
C ILE A 243 -93.64 -7.57 -46.21
N ILE A 244 -93.75 -7.06 -44.98
CA ILE A 244 -95.03 -7.03 -44.24
C ILE A 244 -96.09 -6.26 -45.03
N ALA A 245 -95.75 -5.10 -45.60
CA ALA A 245 -96.67 -4.30 -46.42
C ALA A 245 -97.12 -5.05 -47.68
N ILE A 246 -96.21 -5.77 -48.35
CA ILE A 246 -96.54 -6.62 -49.51
C ILE A 246 -97.46 -7.77 -49.11
N ILE A 247 -97.18 -8.45 -47.99
CA ILE A 247 -98.03 -9.53 -47.47
C ILE A 247 -99.44 -9.00 -47.16
N ALA A 248 -99.54 -7.85 -46.50
CA ALA A 248 -100.82 -7.20 -46.20
C ALA A 248 -101.57 -6.79 -47.50
N GLY A 249 -100.85 -6.22 -48.47
CA GLY A 249 -101.39 -5.90 -49.80
C GLY A 249 -101.92 -7.14 -50.53
N ASN A 250 -101.16 -8.22 -50.56
CA ASN A 250 -101.57 -9.50 -51.15
C ASN A 250 -102.79 -10.10 -50.45
N ALA A 251 -102.87 -10.03 -49.12
CA ALA A 251 -104.05 -10.47 -48.37
C ALA A 251 -105.29 -9.64 -48.69
N SER A 252 -105.14 -8.32 -48.85
CA SER A 252 -106.22 -7.44 -49.30
C SER A 252 -106.68 -7.76 -50.73
N LEU A 253 -105.74 -8.04 -51.64
CA LEU A 253 -106.04 -8.47 -53.00
C LEU A 253 -106.80 -9.80 -53.03
N ASP A 254 -106.37 -10.81 -52.27
CA ASP A 254 -107.07 -12.09 -52.14
C ASP A 254 -108.50 -11.90 -51.57
N GLY A 255 -108.64 -11.09 -50.52
CA GLY A 255 -109.96 -10.75 -49.95
C GLY A 255 -110.87 -10.03 -50.96
N THR A 256 -110.31 -9.13 -51.77
CA THR A 256 -111.06 -8.41 -52.81
C THR A 256 -111.44 -9.35 -53.96
N ALA A 257 -110.51 -10.20 -54.41
CA ALA A 257 -110.75 -11.19 -55.46
C ALA A 257 -111.86 -12.18 -55.07
N LYS A 258 -111.87 -12.65 -53.81
CA LYS A 258 -112.94 -13.50 -53.25
C LYS A 258 -114.30 -12.80 -53.21
N GLN A 259 -114.35 -11.48 -52.99
CA GLN A 259 -115.60 -10.72 -53.03
C GLN A 259 -116.09 -10.45 -54.46
N SER A 260 -115.19 -10.13 -55.39
CA SER A 260 -115.52 -9.88 -56.80
C SER A 260 -115.97 -11.16 -57.52
N PHE A 261 -115.40 -12.32 -57.17
CA PHE A 261 -115.84 -13.64 -57.61
C PHE A 261 -116.49 -14.40 -56.44
N GLY A 262 -117.67 -13.95 -56.01
CA GLY A 262 -118.45 -14.60 -54.97
C GLY A 262 -118.94 -16.01 -55.34
N ILE A 263 -118.05 -17.00 -55.42
CA ILE A 263 -118.43 -18.42 -55.47
C ILE A 263 -118.66 -18.86 -54.02
N LYS A 264 -119.88 -18.65 -53.50
CA LYS A 264 -120.32 -19.36 -52.30
C LYS A 264 -120.66 -20.78 -52.74
N THR A 265 -119.81 -21.76 -52.41
CA THR A 265 -120.20 -23.16 -52.48
C THR A 265 -121.02 -23.49 -51.24
N ASP A 266 -122.33 -23.32 -51.32
CA ASP A 266 -123.24 -24.01 -50.40
C ASP A 266 -123.24 -25.51 -50.74
N GLY A 267 -123.42 -26.36 -49.73
CA GLY A 267 -123.34 -27.82 -49.83
C GLY A 267 -124.42 -28.50 -50.69
N TYR A 268 -125.04 -27.77 -51.62
CA TYR A 268 -125.96 -28.26 -52.63
C TYR A 268 -125.49 -27.80 -54.01
N CYS A 269 -125.30 -28.78 -54.89
CA CYS A 269 -124.76 -28.71 -56.24
C CYS A 269 -125.01 -27.38 -57.00
N GLY A 270 -123.93 -26.64 -57.27
CA GLY A 270 -123.70 -26.01 -58.58
C GLY A 270 -124.49 -24.74 -58.92
N ARG A 271 -124.45 -23.69 -58.08
CA ARG A 271 -124.88 -22.33 -58.49
C ARG A 271 -123.76 -21.31 -58.28
N LEU A 272 -123.12 -20.88 -59.37
CA LEU A 272 -122.31 -19.66 -59.39
C LEU A 272 -123.24 -18.43 -59.30
N LYS A 273 -123.12 -17.63 -58.23
CA LYS A 273 -123.76 -16.32 -58.11
C LYS A 273 -122.70 -15.23 -58.01
N THR A 274 -122.33 -14.63 -59.13
CA THR A 274 -121.52 -13.40 -59.10
C THR A 274 -122.46 -12.22 -58.79
N THR A 275 -122.12 -11.41 -57.79
CA THR A 275 -122.97 -10.30 -57.31
C THR A 275 -122.47 -8.92 -57.74
N ASN A 276 -121.42 -8.87 -58.58
CA ASN A 276 -120.75 -7.62 -58.94
C ASN A 276 -120.32 -7.53 -60.42
N LEU A 277 -121.12 -8.08 -61.33
CA LEU A 277 -121.02 -7.78 -62.76
C LEU A 277 -122.00 -6.64 -63.08
N SER A 278 -121.50 -5.40 -63.13
CA SER A 278 -122.29 -4.21 -63.52
C SER A 278 -122.66 -4.17 -65.02
N SER A 279 -122.42 -5.26 -65.74
CA SER A 279 -122.81 -5.47 -67.14
C SER A 279 -122.96 -6.98 -67.35
N SER A 280 -124.17 -7.40 -67.75
CA SER A 280 -124.52 -8.79 -68.05
C SER A 280 -123.58 -9.34 -69.12
N ARG A 281 -122.62 -10.19 -68.73
CA ARG A 281 -122.00 -11.13 -69.65
C ARG A 281 -122.70 -12.46 -69.43
N GLU A 282 -123.51 -12.86 -70.41
CA GLU A 282 -124.15 -14.16 -70.45
C GLU A 282 -123.07 -15.24 -70.36
N LEU A 283 -123.24 -16.18 -69.43
CA LEU A 283 -122.31 -17.28 -69.24
C LEU A 283 -122.49 -18.25 -70.42
N GLU A 284 -121.58 -18.24 -71.38
CA GLU A 284 -121.57 -19.18 -72.49
C GLU A 284 -120.77 -20.42 -72.09
N LEU A 285 -121.43 -21.58 -72.08
CA LEU A 285 -120.77 -22.86 -71.89
C LEU A 285 -120.65 -23.55 -73.26
N PRO A 286 -119.49 -24.17 -73.57
CA PRO A 286 -119.34 -24.92 -74.80
C PRO A 286 -120.29 -26.10 -74.77
N ASN A 287 -121.10 -26.25 -75.82
CA ASN A 287 -121.95 -27.42 -75.96
C ASN A 287 -121.09 -28.67 -76.27
N ILE A 288 -121.72 -29.85 -76.33
CA ILE A 288 -121.03 -31.12 -76.60
C ILE A 288 -120.29 -31.18 -77.95
N SER A 289 -120.46 -30.17 -78.81
CA SER A 289 -119.78 -30.01 -80.10
C SER A 289 -118.70 -28.90 -80.07
N GLY A 290 -118.40 -28.33 -78.90
CA GLY A 290 -117.33 -27.35 -78.70
C GLY A 290 -117.65 -25.90 -79.06
N ASN A 291 -118.90 -25.58 -79.42
CA ASN A 291 -119.33 -24.21 -79.71
C ASN A 291 -119.94 -23.54 -78.46
N LEU A 292 -119.53 -22.31 -78.17
CA LEU A 292 -120.03 -21.48 -77.08
C LEU A 292 -121.45 -20.98 -77.41
N VAL A 293 -122.43 -21.25 -76.54
CA VAL A 293 -123.84 -20.85 -76.73
C VAL A 293 -124.37 -20.16 -75.46
N PRO A 294 -125.03 -18.99 -75.57
CA PRO A 294 -125.58 -18.26 -74.43
C PRO A 294 -126.77 -18.99 -73.79
N MET A 295 -126.74 -19.14 -72.46
CA MET A 295 -127.81 -19.80 -71.70
C MET A 295 -129.05 -18.90 -71.58
N ALA A 296 -130.00 -19.04 -72.51
CA ALA A 296 -131.34 -18.47 -72.38
C ALA A 296 -132.08 -19.09 -71.19
N ALA A 297 -132.64 -18.24 -70.32
CA ALA A 297 -133.36 -18.62 -69.11
C ALA A 297 -134.71 -19.28 -69.41
N THR A 298 -134.72 -20.58 -69.73
CA THR A 298 -135.92 -21.43 -69.60
C THR A 298 -135.58 -22.92 -69.58
N ASN A 299 -136.04 -23.59 -68.52
CA ASN A 299 -136.30 -25.03 -68.38
C ASN A 299 -135.18 -26.03 -68.69
N TYR A 300 -134.58 -26.61 -67.64
CA TYR A 300 -134.22 -28.02 -67.71
C TYR A 300 -134.69 -28.80 -66.48
N ILE A 301 -135.53 -29.78 -66.80
CA ILE A 301 -136.21 -30.73 -65.92
C ILE A 301 -135.18 -31.73 -65.40
N ALA A 302 -135.32 -32.09 -64.11
CA ALA A 302 -134.51 -33.11 -63.46
C ALA A 302 -134.68 -34.50 -64.09
N SER A 303 -133.58 -35.24 -64.30
CA SER A 303 -133.45 -36.71 -64.15
C SER A 303 -132.07 -37.19 -64.68
N PRO A 304 -131.56 -38.38 -64.30
CA PRO A 304 -131.26 -38.85 -62.95
C PRO A 304 -129.77 -39.18 -62.77
N THR A 305 -129.41 -39.38 -61.50
CA THR A 305 -128.24 -40.06 -60.93
C THR A 305 -127.29 -40.79 -61.90
N VAL A 306 -126.03 -40.33 -61.97
CA VAL A 306 -124.88 -41.17 -62.30
C VAL A 306 -123.93 -41.16 -61.10
N THR A 307 -123.93 -42.27 -60.38
CA THR A 307 -122.91 -42.59 -59.37
C THR A 307 -121.62 -42.96 -60.11
N ALA A 308 -120.58 -42.15 -59.95
CA ALA A 308 -119.22 -42.53 -60.31
C ALA A 308 -118.31 -42.33 -59.09
N SER A 309 -117.90 -43.47 -58.54
CA SER A 309 -116.88 -43.61 -57.50
C SER A 309 -115.51 -43.22 -58.04
N ILE A 310 -114.80 -42.34 -57.33
CA ILE A 310 -113.33 -42.33 -57.35
C ILE A 310 -112.83 -42.34 -55.90
N VAL A 311 -112.39 -43.53 -55.53
CA VAL A 311 -111.45 -43.86 -54.47
C VAL A 311 -110.14 -43.09 -54.71
N GLY A 312 -109.61 -42.39 -53.70
CA GLY A 312 -108.35 -41.66 -53.87
C GLY A 312 -107.87 -40.95 -52.62
N ASN A 313 -107.34 -41.74 -51.67
CA ASN A 313 -106.62 -41.32 -50.48
C ASN A 313 -105.30 -40.62 -50.84
N ALA A 314 -105.05 -39.42 -50.28
CA ALA A 314 -103.69 -38.92 -50.04
C ALA A 314 -103.71 -37.79 -49.00
N SER A 315 -103.56 -38.17 -47.73
CA SER A 315 -102.91 -37.30 -46.75
C SER A 315 -101.44 -37.15 -47.12
N ILE A 316 -100.88 -35.93 -47.03
CA ILE A 316 -99.51 -35.76 -46.54
C ILE A 316 -99.52 -34.68 -45.46
N SER A 317 -99.50 -35.20 -44.24
CA SER A 317 -98.98 -34.57 -43.04
C SER A 317 -97.49 -34.26 -43.23
N GLY A 318 -97.05 -33.06 -42.84
CA GLY A 318 -95.67 -32.60 -43.01
C GLY A 318 -95.27 -31.58 -41.93
N GLN A 319 -95.30 -32.04 -40.67
CA GLN A 319 -94.47 -31.66 -39.53
C GLN A 319 -94.03 -30.19 -39.33
N LEU A 320 -94.64 -29.54 -38.34
CA LEU A 320 -94.14 -28.36 -37.63
C LEU A 320 -93.38 -28.82 -36.37
N VAL A 321 -92.06 -29.01 -36.45
CA VAL A 321 -91.16 -29.25 -35.30
C VAL A 321 -89.76 -28.74 -35.71
N GLY A 322 -89.02 -27.91 -34.98
CA GLY A 322 -89.21 -27.37 -33.65
C GLY A 322 -88.20 -26.26 -33.36
N PHE A 323 -88.55 -25.46 -32.36
CA PHE A 323 -87.72 -24.45 -31.73
C PHE A 323 -86.36 -25.01 -31.27
N LYS A 324 -85.29 -24.21 -31.43
CA LYS A 324 -84.16 -24.24 -30.50
C LYS A 324 -83.62 -22.83 -30.29
N LYS A 325 -84.14 -22.18 -29.24
CA LYS A 325 -83.36 -21.24 -28.42
C LYS A 325 -82.37 -22.09 -27.62
N PHE A 326 -81.11 -21.71 -27.63
CA PHE A 326 -80.24 -21.84 -26.45
C PHE A 326 -79.58 -20.49 -26.22
N TYR A 327 -79.93 -19.91 -25.07
CA TYR A 327 -79.22 -18.80 -24.46
C TYR A 327 -78.01 -19.35 -23.70
N THR A 328 -76.92 -18.58 -23.77
CA THR A 328 -75.90 -18.26 -22.75
C THR A 328 -75.37 -19.36 -21.83
N VAL A 329 -74.04 -19.40 -21.67
CA VAL A 329 -73.38 -19.50 -20.36
C VAL A 329 -71.88 -19.14 -20.47
N LEU A 330 -71.47 -18.13 -19.68
CA LEU A 330 -70.17 -17.88 -19.02
C LEU A 330 -68.90 -17.82 -19.91
N GLY A 331 -67.99 -16.85 -19.80
CA GLY A 331 -67.72 -15.88 -18.76
C GLY A 331 -66.60 -14.93 -19.21
N THR A 332 -66.47 -13.88 -18.41
CA THR A 332 -65.69 -12.64 -18.56
C THR A 332 -64.15 -12.84 -18.48
N PRO A 333 -63.35 -11.77 -18.72
CA PRO A 333 -61.94 -11.83 -19.11
C PRO A 333 -61.01 -11.90 -17.90
N PHE A 334 -59.77 -12.37 -18.10
CA PHE A 334 -58.69 -12.14 -17.16
C PHE A 334 -57.67 -11.17 -17.75
N CYS A 335 -57.63 -9.97 -17.17
CA CYS A 335 -56.48 -9.08 -17.19
C CYS A 335 -55.45 -9.54 -16.15
N VAL A 336 -54.19 -9.40 -16.55
CA VAL A 336 -52.89 -9.37 -15.85
C VAL A 336 -52.87 -8.42 -14.62
N PRO A 337 -51.74 -8.17 -13.90
CA PRO A 337 -50.70 -8.99 -13.24
C PRO A 337 -50.70 -8.74 -11.69
N TYR A 338 -49.95 -9.51 -10.90
CA TYR A 338 -49.44 -9.02 -9.61
C TYR A 338 -48.00 -9.50 -9.32
N TRP A 339 -47.23 -8.57 -8.77
CA TRP A 339 -45.79 -8.58 -8.52
C TRP A 339 -45.34 -9.39 -7.28
N ASN A 340 -44.09 -9.85 -7.34
CA ASN A 340 -43.01 -9.99 -6.33
C ASN A 340 -43.24 -10.52 -4.89
N PHE A 341 -42.26 -11.36 -4.48
CA PHE A 341 -41.47 -11.48 -3.23
C PHE A 341 -41.10 -12.99 -3.13
N ILE A 342 -39.85 -13.46 -3.12
CA ILE A 342 -38.54 -13.04 -2.57
C ILE A 342 -37.44 -13.37 -3.58
#